data_AF-A0A2D8KJJ6-F1
#
_entry.id   AF-A0A2D8KJJ6-F1
#
_cell.length_a   1.000
_cell.length_b   1.000
_cell.length_c   1.000
_cell.angle_alpha   90.00
_cell.angle_beta   90.00
_cell.angle_gamma   90.00
#
_symmetry.space_group_name_H-M   'P 1'
#
loop_
_entity.id
_entity.type
_entity.pdbx_description
1 polymer ?
#
loop_
_entity_poly.entity_id
_entity_poly.type
_entity_poly.pdbx_seq_one_letter_code
_entity_poly.pdbx_strand_id
1 'polypeptide(L)'
;MTVYHHRSAQNVSDRILFSWRNEGKWLNPFVSEDTQQSASPNNFPSPDALFQDWEKKTKVALEFKPFTETKRGIMTGVGQTIAYLNKSHASILVCSSKVEDFDIGDYLKNTFKKFIYGKLPIALFTYDGEKLENLKLLVDIDPNLYNEDKISKMPFRGSGNPYFAFWRDLPVDGFYKLARSSLDIKSSDERSEKVWDEFFFKYYAPPESLRTLNDVKSRVYFEDMKRTMIPFSKRKRDLRADVNEGKITLNQALKKLEDRGWSKDVTDNNYRDYKKNHFNFMNHNNLWDEDFNLTPLGQRFVERYEANINFPEKLVDEMAQILLVEGKHHNLIEEIKEITSDCNDPDALKNQEKYLKFVYQEMNRRGHVATNPNKKTSGDREYLQSEKQLWGRMGLIKKPNPSRYFFLDQGFIFNDQKIDKLVENFYKNYGDVNSKLTFDQRSLN
;
A
#
# COMPACT_ATOMS: atom_id res chain seq x y z
N MET A 1 -7.50 11.73 12.48
CA MET A 1 -6.38 10.76 12.63
C MET A 1 -5.09 11.58 12.64
N THR A 2 -4.17 11.39 13.59
CA THR A 2 -2.95 12.21 13.74
C THR A 2 -1.71 11.43 13.32
N VAL A 3 -0.59 12.12 13.00
CA VAL A 3 0.74 11.51 12.74
C VAL A 3 1.07 10.45 13.80
N TYR A 4 0.76 10.77 15.06
CA TYR A 4 0.95 9.90 16.21
C TYR A 4 0.19 8.58 16.09
N HIS A 5 -1.12 8.60 15.76
CA HIS A 5 -1.91 7.37 15.65
C HIS A 5 -1.33 6.41 14.61
N HIS A 6 -1.00 6.92 13.43
CA HIS A 6 -0.46 6.09 12.35
C HIS A 6 0.91 5.50 12.69
N ARG A 7 1.81 6.28 13.29
CA ARG A 7 3.13 5.78 13.72
C ARG A 7 3.01 4.77 14.86
N SER A 8 2.15 5.04 15.85
CA SER A 8 1.97 4.15 16.99
C SER A 8 1.33 2.82 16.60
N ALA A 9 0.37 2.83 15.65
CA ALA A 9 -0.20 1.61 15.11
C ALA A 9 0.86 0.73 14.45
N GLN A 10 1.77 1.32 13.65
CA GLN A 10 2.88 0.62 13.04
C GLN A 10 3.86 0.07 14.09
N ASN A 11 4.31 0.90 15.03
CA ASN A 11 5.27 0.48 16.06
C ASN A 11 4.75 -0.73 16.86
N VAL A 12 3.46 -0.73 17.20
CA VAL A 12 2.82 -1.85 17.90
C VAL A 12 2.69 -3.08 16.99
N SER A 13 2.24 -2.92 15.74
CA SER A 13 2.13 -4.06 14.82
C SER A 13 3.46 -4.74 14.60
N ASP A 14 4.52 -3.94 14.47
CA ASP A 14 5.87 -4.40 14.14
C ASP A 14 6.49 -5.10 15.35
N ARG A 15 6.27 -4.56 16.56
CA ARG A 15 6.69 -5.22 17.80
C ARG A 15 6.00 -6.57 18.00
N ILE A 16 4.69 -6.66 17.75
CA ILE A 16 3.96 -7.93 17.84
C ILE A 16 4.50 -8.93 16.82
N LEU A 17 4.65 -8.50 15.56
CA LEU A 17 5.16 -9.35 14.49
C LEU A 17 6.60 -9.81 14.76
N PHE A 18 7.46 -8.92 15.22
CA PHE A 18 8.83 -9.23 15.60
C PHE A 18 8.87 -10.28 16.72
N SER A 19 8.03 -10.12 17.75
CA SER A 19 7.92 -11.08 18.84
C SER A 19 7.46 -12.47 18.37
N TRP A 20 6.53 -12.55 17.41
CA TRP A 20 6.17 -13.83 16.80
C TRP A 20 7.33 -14.47 16.04
N ARG A 21 8.00 -13.69 15.18
CA ARG A 21 9.02 -14.21 14.25
C ARG A 21 10.39 -14.49 14.86
N ASN A 22 10.77 -13.73 15.89
CA ASN A 22 12.16 -13.70 16.36
C ASN A 22 12.31 -14.04 17.84
N GLU A 23 11.23 -13.95 18.63
CA GLU A 23 11.29 -14.20 20.08
C GLU A 23 10.50 -15.43 20.52
N GLY A 24 9.73 -16.06 19.61
CA GLY A 24 8.83 -17.16 19.93
C GLY A 24 7.73 -16.78 20.93
N LYS A 25 7.44 -15.49 21.11
CA LYS A 25 6.46 -14.99 22.08
C LYS A 25 5.09 -14.84 21.44
N TRP A 26 4.03 -15.10 22.23
CA TRP A 26 2.64 -14.91 21.83
C TRP A 26 2.22 -15.70 20.58
N LEU A 27 2.94 -16.79 20.29
CA LEU A 27 2.55 -17.74 19.27
C LEU A 27 1.29 -18.49 19.72
N ASN A 28 0.38 -18.71 18.79
CA ASN A 28 -0.85 -19.47 19.00
C ASN A 28 -1.23 -20.14 17.66
N PRO A 29 -2.26 -20.99 17.59
CA PRO A 29 -2.57 -21.73 16.37
C PRO A 29 -2.84 -20.86 15.12
N PHE A 30 -3.12 -19.57 15.28
CA PHE A 30 -3.39 -18.65 14.16
C PHE A 30 -2.14 -17.97 13.61
N VAL A 31 -0.97 -18.08 14.23
CA VAL A 31 0.27 -17.39 13.83
C VAL A 31 1.50 -18.27 14.08
N SER A 32 2.50 -18.15 13.22
CA SER A 32 3.80 -18.80 13.32
C SER A 32 4.95 -17.81 13.16
N GLU A 33 6.18 -18.32 13.24
CA GLU A 33 7.41 -17.57 12.93
C GLU A 33 7.49 -17.16 11.44
N ASP A 34 6.65 -17.73 10.59
CA ASP A 34 6.55 -17.38 9.16
C ASP A 34 5.47 -16.32 8.87
N THR A 35 4.76 -15.83 9.89
CA THR A 35 3.77 -14.76 9.75
C THR A 35 4.39 -13.52 9.10
N GLN A 36 3.72 -12.92 8.11
CA GLN A 36 4.17 -11.69 7.45
C GLN A 36 3.10 -10.61 7.46
N GLN A 37 3.51 -9.35 7.50
CA GLN A 37 2.61 -8.22 7.30
C GLN A 37 2.23 -8.10 5.82
N SER A 38 1.00 -7.67 5.57
CA SER A 38 0.45 -7.48 4.23
C SER A 38 -0.37 -6.20 4.15
N ALA A 39 -0.68 -5.74 2.94
CA ALA A 39 -1.55 -4.59 2.75
C ALA A 39 -2.91 -4.82 3.43
N SER A 40 -3.31 -3.89 4.29
CA SER A 40 -4.68 -3.83 4.80
C SER A 40 -5.65 -3.56 3.65
N PRO A 41 -6.82 -4.20 3.64
CA PRO A 41 -7.86 -3.86 2.68
C PRO A 41 -8.40 -2.46 2.95
N ASN A 42 -8.72 -1.73 1.88
CA ASN A 42 -9.29 -0.38 1.97
C ASN A 42 -10.81 -0.36 1.93
N ASN A 43 -11.45 -1.53 1.84
CA ASN A 43 -12.89 -1.68 2.00
C ASN A 43 -13.28 -1.91 3.47
N PHE A 44 -14.50 -1.51 3.82
CA PHE A 44 -15.01 -1.71 5.17
C PHE A 44 -15.23 -3.21 5.47
N PRO A 45 -14.85 -3.72 6.67
CA PRO A 45 -14.06 -3.07 7.70
C PRO A 45 -12.55 -3.12 7.36
N SER A 46 -11.86 -1.99 7.52
CA SER A 46 -10.43 -1.83 7.17
C SER A 46 -9.56 -1.76 8.44
N PRO A 47 -8.70 -2.76 8.70
CA PRO A 47 -7.84 -2.80 9.89
C PRO A 47 -6.65 -1.84 9.79
N ASP A 48 -6.03 -1.53 10.93
CA ASP A 48 -4.82 -0.71 10.98
C ASP A 48 -3.59 -1.50 10.49
N ALA A 49 -3.53 -2.79 10.79
CA ALA A 49 -2.57 -3.72 10.21
C ALA A 49 -3.21 -5.08 9.89
N LEU A 50 -2.68 -5.77 8.88
CA LEU A 50 -3.09 -7.11 8.50
C LEU A 50 -1.89 -8.04 8.38
N PHE A 51 -1.96 -9.16 9.07
CA PHE A 51 -0.97 -10.23 9.00
C PHE A 51 -1.54 -11.43 8.24
N GLN A 52 -0.66 -12.17 7.58
CA GLN A 52 -1.00 -13.44 6.95
C GLN A 52 0.07 -14.49 7.24
N ASP A 53 -0.38 -15.72 7.37
CA ASP A 53 0.46 -16.87 7.61
C ASP A 53 0.14 -17.95 6.56
N TRP A 54 1.14 -18.32 5.76
CA TRP A 54 0.97 -19.30 4.69
C TRP A 54 0.96 -20.74 5.20
N GLU A 55 1.68 -21.02 6.30
CA GLU A 55 1.75 -22.34 6.92
C GLU A 55 0.41 -22.65 7.60
N LYS A 56 -0.06 -21.73 8.45
CA LYS A 56 -1.31 -21.85 9.20
C LYS A 56 -2.55 -21.54 8.35
N LYS A 57 -2.36 -20.95 7.17
CA LYS A 57 -3.41 -20.49 6.25
C LYS A 57 -4.38 -19.52 6.92
N THR A 58 -3.85 -18.57 7.68
CA THR A 58 -4.63 -17.62 8.47
C THR A 58 -4.35 -16.17 8.09
N LYS A 59 -5.27 -15.30 8.50
CA LYS A 59 -5.17 -13.84 8.42
C LYS A 59 -5.56 -13.27 9.77
N VAL A 60 -4.77 -12.34 10.27
CA VAL A 60 -4.99 -11.71 11.56
C VAL A 60 -5.06 -10.21 11.38
N ALA A 61 -6.20 -9.60 11.70
CA ALA A 61 -6.40 -8.16 11.61
C ALA A 61 -6.13 -7.48 12.95
N LEU A 62 -5.50 -6.31 12.94
CA LEU A 62 -5.20 -5.55 14.15
C LEU A 62 -5.91 -4.19 14.14
N GLU A 63 -6.58 -3.87 15.26
CA GLU A 63 -7.09 -2.55 15.60
C GLU A 63 -6.18 -1.91 16.64
N PHE A 64 -5.74 -0.67 16.39
CA PHE A 64 -4.96 0.09 17.34
C PHE A 64 -5.73 1.32 17.83
N LYS A 65 -5.83 1.47 19.16
CA LYS A 65 -6.38 2.65 19.82
C LYS A 65 -5.28 3.41 20.57
N PRO A 66 -5.07 4.72 20.28
CA PRO A 66 -4.01 5.52 20.88
C PRO A 66 -4.30 5.82 22.36
N PHE A 67 -3.29 6.29 23.11
CA PHE A 67 -3.46 6.56 24.55
C PHE A 67 -4.38 7.75 24.83
N THR A 68 -4.56 8.62 23.83
CA THR A 68 -5.50 9.75 23.84
C THR A 68 -6.93 9.33 23.50
N GLU A 69 -7.19 8.04 23.25
CA GLU A 69 -8.52 7.55 22.93
C GLU A 69 -9.44 7.54 24.14
N THR A 70 -10.73 7.75 23.88
CA THR A 70 -11.76 7.72 24.90
C THR A 70 -12.19 6.28 25.22
N LYS A 71 -12.81 6.09 26.39
CA LYS A 71 -13.44 4.80 26.77
C LYS A 71 -14.41 4.31 25.69
N ARG A 72 -15.20 5.23 25.11
CA ARG A 72 -16.14 4.93 24.02
C ARG A 72 -15.40 4.48 22.76
N GLY A 73 -14.34 5.19 22.37
CA GLY A 73 -13.53 4.83 21.20
C GLY A 73 -12.86 3.46 21.34
N ILE A 74 -12.40 3.12 22.56
CA ILE A 74 -11.89 1.77 22.85
C ILE A 74 -12.98 0.70 22.69
N MET A 75 -14.19 0.95 23.20
CA MET A 75 -15.31 0.02 23.01
C MET A 75 -15.72 -0.11 21.54
N THR A 76 -15.63 0.96 20.74
CA THR A 76 -15.76 0.89 19.29
C THR A 76 -14.70 -0.03 18.70
N GLY A 77 -13.46 0.02 19.21
CA GLY A 77 -12.37 -0.89 18.83
C GLY A 77 -12.72 -2.37 19.06
N VAL A 78 -13.41 -2.70 20.15
CA VAL A 78 -13.94 -4.06 20.38
C VAL A 78 -14.95 -4.45 19.30
N GLY A 79 -15.85 -3.55 18.91
CA GLY A 79 -16.79 -3.78 17.82
C GLY A 79 -16.08 -3.99 16.47
N GLN A 80 -15.04 -3.20 16.19
CA GLN A 80 -14.24 -3.31 14.96
C GLN A 80 -13.50 -4.64 14.87
N THR A 81 -12.89 -5.12 15.97
CA THR A 81 -12.20 -6.42 15.97
C THR A 81 -13.15 -7.60 15.75
N ILE A 82 -14.38 -7.53 16.27
CA ILE A 82 -15.44 -8.48 15.94
C ILE A 82 -15.80 -8.38 14.45
N ALA A 83 -15.97 -7.16 13.91
CA ALA A 83 -16.31 -6.97 12.50
C ALA A 83 -15.23 -7.52 11.54
N TYR A 84 -13.95 -7.43 11.90
CA TYR A 84 -12.84 -7.98 11.11
C TYR A 84 -12.94 -9.50 10.92
N LEU A 85 -13.61 -10.22 11.81
CA LEU A 85 -13.79 -11.68 11.68
C LEU A 85 -14.63 -12.10 10.47
N ASN A 86 -15.30 -11.16 9.79
CA ASN A 86 -15.95 -11.42 8.50
C ASN A 86 -14.95 -11.59 7.34
N LYS A 87 -13.70 -11.14 7.51
CA LYS A 87 -12.66 -11.12 6.46
C LYS A 87 -11.32 -11.71 6.92
N SER A 88 -11.16 -11.95 8.22
CA SER A 88 -9.94 -12.44 8.87
C SER A 88 -10.27 -13.62 9.79
N HIS A 89 -9.29 -14.50 9.98
CA HIS A 89 -9.44 -15.72 10.79
C HIS A 89 -9.37 -15.43 12.29
N ALA A 90 -8.63 -14.38 12.64
CA ALA A 90 -8.55 -13.83 13.97
C ALA A 90 -8.39 -12.31 13.94
N SER A 91 -8.53 -11.67 15.09
CA SER A 91 -8.26 -10.25 15.24
C SER A 91 -7.58 -9.91 16.56
N ILE A 92 -6.99 -8.73 16.63
CA ILE A 92 -6.25 -8.21 17.78
C ILE A 92 -6.75 -6.82 18.09
N LEU A 93 -7.12 -6.56 19.33
CA LEU A 93 -7.29 -5.21 19.86
C LEU A 93 -6.03 -4.81 20.63
N VAL A 94 -5.47 -3.65 20.31
CA VAL A 94 -4.42 -3.03 21.11
C VAL A 94 -4.87 -1.66 21.61
N CYS A 95 -4.79 -1.42 22.91
CA CYS A 95 -5.15 -0.12 23.50
C CYS A 95 -4.26 0.24 24.70
N SER A 96 -4.35 1.49 25.17
CA SER A 96 -3.71 1.87 26.43
C SER A 96 -4.27 1.06 27.61
N SER A 97 -3.44 0.78 28.61
CA SER A 97 -3.83 0.14 29.88
C SER A 97 -4.72 1.04 30.74
N LYS A 98 -4.60 2.36 30.56
CA LYS A 98 -5.40 3.38 31.25
C LYS A 98 -5.98 4.40 30.27
N VAL A 99 -7.17 4.88 30.60
CA VAL A 99 -7.77 6.08 29.99
C VAL A 99 -8.13 7.02 31.12
N GLU A 100 -7.46 8.17 31.17
CA GLU A 100 -7.51 9.08 32.33
C GLU A 100 -7.14 8.28 33.60
N ASP A 101 -7.97 8.33 34.64
CA ASP A 101 -7.78 7.57 35.88
C ASP A 101 -8.41 6.17 35.87
N PHE A 102 -9.00 5.75 34.75
CA PHE A 102 -9.70 4.46 34.66
C PHE A 102 -8.79 3.35 34.12
N ASP A 103 -8.74 2.24 34.85
CA ASP A 103 -8.05 1.01 34.41
C ASP A 103 -8.89 0.27 33.36
N ILE A 104 -8.81 0.76 32.13
CA ILE A 104 -9.50 0.16 30.98
C ILE A 104 -8.93 -1.23 30.67
N GLY A 105 -7.65 -1.47 30.96
CA GLY A 105 -6.99 -2.75 30.73
C GLY A 105 -7.62 -3.87 31.55
N ASP A 106 -7.80 -3.67 32.85
CA ASP A 106 -8.43 -4.65 33.73
C ASP A 106 -9.92 -4.83 33.43
N TYR A 107 -10.63 -3.73 33.13
CA TYR A 107 -12.01 -3.80 32.67
C TYR A 107 -12.17 -4.66 31.40
N LEU A 108 -11.34 -4.42 30.39
CA LEU A 108 -11.36 -5.19 29.14
C LEU A 108 -10.91 -6.62 29.34
N LYS A 109 -9.88 -6.88 30.16
CA LYS A 109 -9.45 -8.25 30.49
C LYS A 109 -10.60 -9.08 31.06
N ASN A 110 -11.37 -8.52 31.99
CA ASN A 110 -12.54 -9.19 32.56
C ASN A 110 -13.65 -9.37 31.53
N THR A 111 -13.88 -8.36 30.69
CA THR A 111 -14.86 -8.40 29.60
C THR A 111 -14.51 -9.49 28.58
N PHE A 112 -13.26 -9.54 28.13
CA PHE A 112 -12.76 -10.53 27.18
C PHE A 112 -12.86 -11.94 27.76
N LYS A 113 -12.40 -12.16 29.00
CA LYS A 113 -12.51 -13.46 29.67
C LYS A 113 -13.94 -13.96 29.80
N LYS A 114 -14.90 -13.06 30.06
CA LYS A 114 -16.31 -13.43 30.26
C LYS A 114 -17.07 -13.64 28.94
N PHE A 115 -16.82 -12.79 27.94
CA PHE A 115 -17.68 -12.68 26.77
C PHE A 115 -17.03 -13.04 25.44
N ILE A 116 -15.70 -13.05 25.34
CA ILE A 116 -14.98 -13.22 24.07
C ILE A 116 -14.17 -14.52 24.07
N TYR A 117 -13.40 -14.78 25.12
CA TYR A 117 -12.55 -15.97 25.23
C TYR A 117 -13.39 -17.25 25.11
N GLY A 118 -12.92 -18.22 24.33
CA GLY A 118 -13.63 -19.45 23.99
C GLY A 118 -14.85 -19.28 23.08
N LYS A 119 -15.12 -18.06 22.57
CA LYS A 119 -16.25 -17.78 21.67
C LYS A 119 -15.82 -17.15 20.35
N LEU A 120 -14.88 -16.19 20.41
CA LEU A 120 -14.39 -15.44 19.25
C LEU A 120 -12.86 -15.42 19.25
N PRO A 121 -12.19 -15.59 18.09
CA PRO A 121 -10.73 -15.60 17.99
C PRO A 121 -10.17 -14.16 18.02
N ILE A 122 -10.21 -13.53 19.20
CA ILE A 122 -9.76 -12.16 19.40
C ILE A 122 -8.77 -12.09 20.57
N ALA A 123 -7.56 -11.58 20.32
CA ALA A 123 -6.58 -11.27 21.36
C ALA A 123 -6.72 -9.81 21.85
N LEU A 124 -6.31 -9.58 23.10
CA LEU A 124 -6.22 -8.26 23.71
C LEU A 124 -4.78 -7.98 24.15
N PHE A 125 -4.20 -6.93 23.60
CA PHE A 125 -2.96 -6.34 24.08
C PHE A 125 -3.22 -4.99 24.74
N THR A 126 -2.35 -4.65 25.68
CA THR A 126 -2.30 -3.30 26.24
C THR A 126 -0.88 -2.77 26.31
N TYR A 127 -0.72 -1.45 26.34
CA TYR A 127 0.54 -0.77 26.55
C TYR A 127 0.35 0.42 27.51
N ASP A 128 1.44 1.02 27.97
CA ASP A 128 1.44 2.15 28.89
C ASP A 128 1.88 3.45 28.19
N GLY A 129 1.09 4.50 28.39
CA GLY A 129 1.43 5.88 28.06
C GLY A 129 1.66 6.18 26.57
N GLU A 130 2.13 7.40 26.30
CA GLU A 130 2.41 7.87 24.93
C GLU A 130 3.54 7.10 24.24
N LYS A 131 4.49 6.57 25.01
CA LYS A 131 5.69 5.88 24.51
C LYS A 131 5.48 4.40 24.19
N LEU A 132 4.25 3.90 24.31
CA LEU A 132 3.90 2.49 24.01
C LEU A 132 4.71 1.50 24.86
N GLU A 133 5.00 1.88 26.10
CA GLU A 133 5.81 1.09 27.03
C GLU A 133 5.03 -0.16 27.47
N ASN A 134 5.73 -1.18 27.96
CA ASN A 134 5.11 -2.37 28.57
C ASN A 134 4.00 -3.06 27.73
N LEU A 135 4.17 -3.11 26.40
CA LEU A 135 3.26 -3.87 25.54
C LEU A 135 3.13 -5.32 26.04
N LYS A 136 1.91 -5.70 26.43
CA LYS A 136 1.60 -6.98 27.07
C LYS A 136 0.34 -7.61 26.47
N LEU A 137 0.40 -8.91 26.25
CA LEU A 137 -0.77 -9.73 25.96
C LEU A 137 -1.56 -9.96 27.26
N LEU A 138 -2.80 -9.45 27.33
CA LEU A 138 -3.68 -9.63 28.49
C LEU A 138 -4.59 -10.84 28.38
N VAL A 139 -5.08 -11.09 27.16
CA VAL A 139 -5.94 -12.24 26.83
C VAL A 139 -5.52 -12.72 25.45
N ASP A 140 -5.07 -13.97 25.37
CA ASP A 140 -4.77 -14.63 24.10
C ASP A 140 -6.04 -15.18 23.45
N ILE A 141 -5.92 -15.58 22.19
CA ILE A 141 -6.94 -16.35 21.48
C ILE A 141 -7.03 -17.74 22.13
N ASP A 142 -8.24 -18.21 22.41
CA ASP A 142 -8.43 -19.59 22.86
C ASP A 142 -7.99 -20.55 21.74
N PRO A 143 -6.97 -21.40 21.98
CA PRO A 143 -6.44 -22.31 20.95
C PRO A 143 -7.50 -23.31 20.46
N ASN A 144 -8.54 -23.60 21.25
CA ASN A 144 -9.62 -24.50 20.85
C ASN A 144 -10.56 -23.90 19.78
N LEU A 145 -10.46 -22.59 19.54
CA LEU A 145 -11.19 -21.93 18.44
C LEU A 145 -10.53 -22.18 17.09
N TYR A 146 -9.28 -22.62 17.08
CA TYR A 146 -8.64 -23.08 15.86
C TYR A 146 -9.21 -24.44 15.46
N ASN A 147 -9.89 -24.46 14.33
CA ASN A 147 -10.44 -25.68 13.76
C ASN A 147 -10.14 -25.65 12.27
N GLU A 148 -9.24 -26.54 11.82
CA GLU A 148 -8.79 -26.62 10.43
C GLU A 148 -9.97 -26.79 9.45
N ASP A 149 -10.98 -27.58 9.83
CA ASP A 149 -12.18 -27.79 9.01
C ASP A 149 -13.03 -26.51 8.89
N LYS A 150 -13.07 -25.65 9.92
CA LYS A 150 -13.79 -24.36 9.86
C LYS A 150 -12.99 -23.29 9.14
N ILE A 151 -11.67 -23.26 9.33
CA ILE A 151 -10.76 -22.37 8.59
C ILE A 151 -10.83 -22.70 7.10
N SER A 152 -10.95 -23.97 6.72
CA SER A 152 -11.14 -24.36 5.32
C SER A 152 -12.39 -23.73 4.66
N LYS A 153 -13.42 -23.39 5.45
CA LYS A 153 -14.66 -22.77 4.96
C LYS A 153 -14.51 -21.26 4.70
N MET A 154 -13.59 -20.58 5.37
CA MET A 154 -13.20 -19.21 5.02
C MET A 154 -11.94 -19.27 4.16
N PRO A 155 -12.03 -19.23 2.82
CA PRO A 155 -10.89 -19.56 1.98
C PRO A 155 -9.74 -18.58 2.22
N PHE A 156 -8.62 -19.11 2.71
CA PHE A 156 -7.39 -18.33 2.79
C PHE A 156 -6.94 -17.92 1.39
N ARG A 157 -6.93 -16.60 1.17
CA ARG A 157 -6.36 -15.97 -0.02
C ARG A 157 -5.25 -15.05 0.42
N GLY A 158 -4.04 -15.58 0.56
CA GLY A 158 -2.86 -14.77 0.83
C GLY A 158 -2.64 -13.74 -0.27
N SER A 159 -2.24 -12.54 0.13
CA SER A 159 -1.84 -11.50 -0.81
C SER A 159 -0.33 -11.61 -1.08
N GLY A 160 0.10 -11.39 -2.32
CA GLY A 160 1.52 -11.18 -2.62
C GLY A 160 1.93 -9.71 -2.48
N ASN A 161 1.15 -8.92 -1.73
CA ASN A 161 1.30 -7.48 -1.64
C ASN A 161 1.95 -7.11 -0.30
N PRO A 162 2.99 -6.26 -0.30
CA PRO A 162 3.59 -5.74 0.93
C PRO A 162 2.63 -4.81 1.64
N TYR A 163 2.96 -4.44 2.87
CA TYR A 163 2.16 -3.50 3.67
C TYR A 163 2.11 -2.08 3.08
N PHE A 164 3.00 -1.76 2.13
CA PHE A 164 3.10 -0.46 1.45
C PHE A 164 2.59 -0.48 0.00
N ALA A 165 2.39 0.71 -0.57
CA ALA A 165 1.92 0.86 -1.95
C ALA A 165 2.96 0.42 -3.00
N PHE A 166 2.59 -0.50 -3.89
CA PHE A 166 3.45 -0.81 -5.04
C PHE A 166 3.34 0.27 -6.09
N TRP A 167 4.46 0.88 -6.46
CA TRP A 167 4.47 1.80 -7.59
C TRP A 167 4.78 1.11 -8.92
N ARG A 168 4.13 1.62 -9.97
CA ARG A 168 4.16 1.07 -11.32
C ARG A 168 4.16 2.22 -12.32
N ASP A 169 5.34 2.78 -12.58
CA ASP A 169 5.79 3.64 -13.70
C ASP A 169 4.81 4.62 -14.40
N LEU A 170 3.68 4.93 -13.80
CA LEU A 170 2.74 5.95 -14.25
C LEU A 170 3.07 7.27 -13.55
N PRO A 171 3.21 8.38 -14.30
CA PRO A 171 3.36 9.70 -13.72
C PRO A 171 2.13 10.13 -12.91
N VAL A 172 2.31 11.14 -12.05
CA VAL A 172 1.23 11.68 -11.22
C VAL A 172 0.02 12.13 -12.04
N ASP A 173 0.26 12.80 -13.17
CA ASP A 173 -0.79 13.21 -14.11
C ASP A 173 -1.60 12.03 -14.66
N GLY A 174 -0.96 10.86 -14.83
CA GLY A 174 -1.64 9.64 -15.23
C GLY A 174 -2.60 9.13 -14.15
N PHE A 175 -2.18 9.12 -12.89
CA PHE A 175 -3.08 8.74 -11.78
C PHE A 175 -4.22 9.74 -11.58
N TYR A 176 -3.94 11.03 -11.74
CA TYR A 176 -4.98 12.06 -11.79
C TYR A 176 -6.00 11.78 -12.91
N LYS A 177 -5.55 11.51 -14.14
CA LYS A 177 -6.43 11.20 -15.27
C LYS A 177 -7.22 9.91 -15.08
N LEU A 178 -6.63 8.92 -14.43
CA LEU A 178 -7.34 7.70 -14.05
C LEU A 178 -8.44 7.98 -13.01
N ALA A 179 -8.14 8.82 -12.01
CA ALA A 179 -9.14 9.28 -11.02
C ALA A 179 -10.27 10.10 -11.69
N ARG A 180 -9.92 11.01 -12.61
CA ARG A 180 -10.89 11.75 -13.44
C ARG A 180 -11.76 10.83 -14.27
N SER A 181 -11.19 9.80 -14.88
CA SER A 181 -11.95 8.80 -15.65
C SER A 181 -12.98 8.07 -14.77
N SER A 182 -12.63 7.79 -13.50
CA SER A 182 -13.60 7.26 -12.53
C SER A 182 -14.76 8.23 -12.27
N LEU A 183 -14.49 9.54 -12.10
CA LEU A 183 -15.55 10.55 -11.91
C LEU A 183 -16.47 10.69 -13.12
N ASP A 184 -15.91 10.62 -14.33
CA ASP A 184 -16.65 10.84 -15.57
C ASP A 184 -17.59 9.65 -15.86
N ILE A 185 -17.21 8.42 -15.51
CA ILE A 185 -18.08 7.24 -15.63
C ILE A 185 -19.12 7.24 -14.51
N LYS A 186 -20.41 7.21 -14.87
CA LYS A 186 -21.54 7.11 -13.91
C LYS A 186 -22.15 5.71 -13.80
N SER A 187 -21.92 4.86 -14.80
CA SER A 187 -22.40 3.48 -14.82
C SER A 187 -21.74 2.66 -13.71
N SER A 188 -22.52 1.85 -13.00
CA SER A 188 -22.04 0.78 -12.11
C SER A 188 -21.76 -0.51 -12.87
N ASP A 189 -22.47 -0.76 -13.96
CA ASP A 189 -22.26 -1.92 -14.82
C ASP A 189 -20.88 -1.87 -15.51
N GLU A 190 -20.14 -2.98 -15.45
CA GLU A 190 -18.76 -3.16 -15.96
C GLU A 190 -17.82 -1.99 -15.67
N ARG A 191 -18.03 -1.30 -14.55
CA ARG A 191 -17.42 -0.01 -14.24
C ARG A 191 -15.89 -0.04 -14.32
N SER A 192 -15.28 -1.10 -13.79
CA SER A 192 -13.83 -1.34 -13.87
C SER A 192 -13.27 -1.22 -15.29
N GLU A 193 -13.95 -1.82 -16.27
CA GLU A 193 -13.53 -1.81 -17.67
C GLU A 193 -13.81 -0.46 -18.30
N LYS A 194 -14.98 0.13 -18.06
CA LYS A 194 -15.36 1.45 -18.60
C LYS A 194 -14.42 2.56 -18.12
N VAL A 195 -14.07 2.58 -16.84
CA VAL A 195 -13.10 3.54 -16.26
C VAL A 195 -11.72 3.35 -16.89
N TRP A 196 -11.30 2.11 -17.09
CA TRP A 196 -10.00 1.84 -17.70
C TRP A 196 -9.97 2.17 -19.19
N ASP A 197 -11.03 1.88 -19.95
CA ASP A 197 -11.17 2.27 -21.35
C ASP A 197 -11.11 3.79 -21.51
N GLU A 198 -11.87 4.50 -20.67
CA GLU A 198 -11.88 5.96 -20.65
C GLU A 198 -10.46 6.49 -20.40
N PHE A 199 -9.77 5.99 -19.38
CA PHE A 199 -8.39 6.40 -19.13
C PHE A 199 -7.45 6.06 -20.30
N PHE A 200 -7.48 4.80 -20.72
CA PHE A 200 -6.50 4.23 -21.64
C PHE A 200 -6.64 4.82 -23.03
N PHE A 201 -7.85 4.87 -23.58
CA PHE A 201 -8.06 5.34 -24.95
C PHE A 201 -8.24 6.86 -25.06
N LYS A 202 -8.55 7.57 -23.97
CA LYS A 202 -8.61 9.05 -24.01
C LYS A 202 -7.27 9.69 -23.72
N TYR A 203 -6.50 9.14 -22.77
CA TYR A 203 -5.30 9.79 -22.25
C TYR A 203 -4.01 9.05 -22.57
N TYR A 204 -3.93 7.75 -22.31
CA TYR A 204 -2.69 7.00 -22.47
C TYR A 204 -2.38 6.73 -23.94
N ALA A 205 -3.19 5.91 -24.61
CA ALA A 205 -3.00 5.48 -25.99
C ALA A 205 -4.20 5.90 -26.87
N PRO A 206 -4.28 7.19 -27.25
CA PRO A 206 -5.40 7.70 -28.04
C PRO A 206 -5.43 7.08 -29.45
N PRO A 207 -6.58 7.06 -30.16
CA PRO A 207 -6.75 6.32 -31.41
C PRO A 207 -5.68 6.57 -32.48
N GLU A 208 -5.21 7.81 -32.58
CA GLU A 208 -4.11 8.23 -33.47
C GLU A 208 -2.80 7.50 -33.19
N SER A 209 -2.57 7.06 -31.95
CA SER A 209 -1.38 6.32 -31.55
C SER A 209 -1.45 4.82 -31.85
N LEU A 210 -2.65 4.27 -32.04
CA LEU A 210 -2.89 2.82 -32.18
C LEU A 210 -2.66 2.33 -33.61
N ARG A 211 -2.85 3.20 -34.61
CA ARG A 211 -2.85 2.83 -36.04
C ARG A 211 -1.53 3.07 -36.75
N THR A 212 -0.45 3.26 -35.99
CA THR A 212 0.85 3.63 -36.56
C THR A 212 2.00 3.09 -35.74
N LEU A 213 3.09 2.75 -36.44
CA LEU A 213 4.36 2.46 -35.82
C LEU A 213 5.13 3.74 -35.46
N ASN A 214 4.66 4.93 -35.85
CA ASN A 214 5.30 6.19 -35.46
C ASN A 214 5.06 6.52 -33.98
N ASP A 215 6.01 7.25 -33.40
CA ASP A 215 5.89 7.74 -32.03
C ASP A 215 4.83 8.85 -32.01
N VAL A 216 3.76 8.62 -31.27
CA VAL A 216 2.66 9.57 -31.06
C VAL A 216 2.59 9.84 -29.57
N LYS A 217 2.62 11.13 -29.22
CA LYS A 217 2.56 11.56 -27.81
C LYS A 217 1.19 11.21 -27.22
N SER A 218 1.19 10.65 -26.02
CA SER A 218 0.00 10.53 -25.19
C SER A 218 -0.43 11.90 -24.66
N ARG A 219 -1.57 11.92 -23.98
CA ARG A 219 -2.04 13.05 -23.18
C ARG A 219 -1.66 12.88 -21.70
N VAL A 220 -0.73 11.99 -21.35
CA VAL A 220 -0.20 11.82 -20.00
C VAL A 220 1.15 12.52 -19.89
N TYR A 221 1.24 13.49 -18.99
CA TYR A 221 2.44 14.30 -18.74
C TYR A 221 3.33 13.66 -17.67
N PHE A 222 4.64 13.85 -17.80
CA PHE A 222 5.58 13.61 -16.71
C PHE A 222 5.51 14.73 -15.68
N GLU A 223 6.23 14.57 -14.57
CA GLU A 223 6.22 15.47 -13.42
C GLU A 223 6.63 16.92 -13.76
N ASP A 224 7.36 17.13 -14.87
CA ASP A 224 7.73 18.47 -15.35
C ASP A 224 6.62 19.19 -16.12
N MET A 225 5.49 18.53 -16.38
CA MET A 225 4.36 19.00 -17.20
C MET A 225 4.76 19.49 -18.60
N LYS A 226 5.93 19.08 -19.10
CA LYS A 226 6.49 19.46 -20.41
C LYS A 226 6.60 18.24 -21.32
N ARG A 227 7.10 17.13 -20.78
CA ARG A 227 7.22 15.86 -21.51
C ARG A 227 5.95 15.05 -21.33
N THR A 228 5.57 14.30 -22.36
CA THR A 228 4.47 13.34 -22.31
C THR A 228 4.96 11.93 -22.57
N MET A 229 4.21 10.95 -22.09
CA MET A 229 4.51 9.54 -22.38
C MET A 229 4.28 9.25 -23.87
N ILE A 230 5.00 8.27 -24.40
CA ILE A 230 4.79 7.75 -25.76
C ILE A 230 4.36 6.28 -25.63
N PRO A 231 3.10 5.95 -25.97
CA PRO A 231 2.59 4.58 -25.86
C PRO A 231 3.40 3.63 -26.72
N PHE A 232 3.84 2.54 -26.09
CA PHE A 232 4.52 1.43 -26.75
C PHE A 232 5.80 1.82 -27.52
N SER A 233 6.47 2.96 -27.20
CA SER A 233 7.60 3.50 -27.98
C SER A 233 8.70 2.47 -28.28
N LYS A 234 9.14 1.69 -27.28
CA LYS A 234 10.12 0.61 -27.48
C LYS A 234 9.63 -0.41 -28.51
N ARG A 235 8.41 -0.93 -28.34
CA ARG A 235 7.84 -1.94 -29.24
C ARG A 235 7.63 -1.39 -30.65
N LYS A 236 7.16 -0.15 -30.77
CA LYS A 236 7.01 0.55 -32.05
C LYS A 236 8.34 0.66 -32.77
N ARG A 237 9.41 1.06 -32.07
CA ARG A 237 10.77 1.12 -32.63
C ARG A 237 11.24 -0.25 -33.10
N ASP A 238 11.09 -1.28 -32.28
CA ASP A 238 11.54 -2.64 -32.61
C ASP A 238 10.76 -3.18 -33.84
N LEU A 239 9.45 -2.96 -33.92
CA LEU A 239 8.62 -3.32 -35.08
C LEU A 239 8.96 -2.51 -36.33
N ARG A 240 9.29 -1.21 -36.22
CA ARG A 240 9.78 -0.41 -37.35
C ARG A 240 11.07 -1.00 -37.91
N ALA A 241 11.99 -1.43 -37.05
CA ALA A 241 13.24 -2.08 -37.48
C ALA A 241 12.95 -3.37 -38.24
N ASP A 242 12.07 -4.24 -37.72
CA ASP A 242 11.70 -5.48 -38.39
C ASP A 242 11.04 -5.25 -39.77
N VAL A 243 10.24 -4.19 -39.92
CA VAL A 243 9.66 -3.80 -41.22
C VAL A 243 10.73 -3.31 -42.19
N ASN A 244 11.63 -2.44 -41.72
CA ASN A 244 12.70 -1.88 -42.55
C ASN A 244 13.68 -2.96 -43.04
N GLU A 245 13.90 -4.00 -42.24
CA GLU A 245 14.73 -5.15 -42.57
C GLU A 245 13.99 -6.21 -43.42
N GLY A 246 12.71 -5.98 -43.76
CA GLY A 246 11.91 -6.91 -44.57
C GLY A 246 11.53 -8.20 -43.85
N LYS A 247 11.73 -8.30 -42.53
CA LYS A 247 11.38 -9.49 -41.73
C LYS A 247 9.87 -9.70 -41.63
N ILE A 248 9.10 -8.60 -41.61
CA ILE A 248 7.64 -8.59 -41.57
C ILE A 248 7.08 -7.44 -42.41
N THR A 249 5.84 -7.60 -42.88
CA THR A 249 5.09 -6.50 -43.53
C THR A 249 4.57 -5.49 -42.50
N LEU A 250 4.26 -4.28 -42.94
CA LEU A 250 3.64 -3.26 -42.09
C LEU A 250 2.33 -3.75 -41.44
N ASN A 251 1.48 -4.46 -42.19
CA ASN A 251 0.22 -5.00 -41.66
C ASN A 251 0.46 -6.04 -40.56
N GLN A 252 1.43 -6.94 -40.74
CA GLN A 252 1.84 -7.89 -39.70
C GLN A 252 2.39 -7.18 -38.47
N ALA A 253 3.18 -6.12 -38.64
CA ALA A 253 3.70 -5.32 -37.54
C ALA A 253 2.59 -4.61 -36.77
N LEU A 254 1.62 -4.01 -37.45
CA LEU A 254 0.46 -3.37 -36.82
C LEU A 254 -0.41 -4.38 -36.06
N LYS A 255 -0.61 -5.58 -36.61
CA LYS A 255 -1.32 -6.65 -35.91
C LYS A 255 -0.59 -7.11 -34.64
N LYS A 256 0.73 -7.32 -34.72
CA LYS A 256 1.57 -7.63 -33.54
C LYS A 256 1.51 -6.52 -32.49
N LEU A 257 1.46 -5.26 -32.92
CA LEU A 257 1.33 -4.11 -32.02
C LEU A 257 -0.03 -4.11 -31.31
N GLU A 258 -1.12 -4.38 -32.01
CA GLU A 258 -2.46 -4.52 -31.44
C GLU A 258 -2.51 -5.66 -30.41
N ASP A 259 -2.10 -6.86 -30.81
CA ASP A 259 -2.22 -8.07 -29.99
C ASP A 259 -1.47 -7.93 -28.66
N ARG A 260 -0.25 -7.37 -28.71
CA ARG A 260 0.57 -7.15 -27.51
C ARG A 260 0.28 -5.81 -26.81
N GLY A 261 -0.43 -4.90 -27.46
CA GLY A 261 -0.68 -3.54 -26.99
C GLY A 261 -2.00 -3.42 -26.25
N TRP A 262 -3.12 -3.59 -26.96
CA TRP A 262 -4.46 -3.24 -26.46
C TRP A 262 -5.59 -4.18 -26.88
N SER A 263 -5.32 -5.25 -27.62
CA SER A 263 -6.35 -6.21 -28.01
C SER A 263 -7.10 -6.74 -26.79
N LYS A 264 -8.43 -6.66 -26.77
CA LYS A 264 -9.22 -7.21 -25.65
C LYS A 264 -9.33 -8.73 -25.71
N ASP A 265 -9.06 -9.31 -26.88
CA ASP A 265 -9.10 -10.76 -27.15
C ASP A 265 -7.84 -11.49 -26.69
N VAL A 266 -6.77 -10.75 -26.36
CA VAL A 266 -5.50 -11.30 -25.89
C VAL A 266 -5.34 -11.04 -24.39
N THR A 267 -5.03 -12.10 -23.64
CA THR A 267 -4.91 -12.03 -22.18
C THR A 267 -3.55 -11.50 -21.70
N ASP A 268 -2.49 -11.65 -22.52
CA ASP A 268 -1.11 -11.25 -22.20
C ASP A 268 -0.68 -10.04 -23.05
N ASN A 269 -1.08 -8.85 -22.58
CA ASN A 269 -0.74 -7.58 -23.22
C ASN A 269 -0.67 -6.38 -22.26
N ASN A 270 -0.13 -5.28 -22.78
CA ASN A 270 0.09 -4.06 -22.01
C ASN A 270 -1.21 -3.46 -21.44
N TYR A 271 -2.33 -3.51 -22.16
CA TYR A 271 -3.61 -2.98 -21.66
C TYR A 271 -4.08 -3.71 -20.39
N ARG A 272 -4.07 -5.06 -20.39
CA ARG A 272 -4.48 -5.85 -19.23
C ARG A 272 -3.48 -5.71 -18.08
N ASP A 273 -2.18 -5.73 -18.38
CA ASP A 273 -1.13 -5.58 -17.38
C ASP A 273 -1.14 -4.21 -16.71
N TYR A 274 -1.27 -3.13 -17.49
CA TYR A 274 -1.32 -1.77 -16.97
C TYR A 274 -2.59 -1.52 -16.17
N LYS A 275 -3.74 -2.06 -16.59
CA LYS A 275 -4.98 -1.99 -15.80
C LYS A 275 -4.74 -2.51 -14.39
N LYS A 276 -4.28 -3.77 -14.29
CA LYS A 276 -4.01 -4.44 -13.02
C LYS A 276 -3.01 -3.65 -12.16
N ASN A 277 -1.92 -3.21 -12.76
CA ASN A 277 -0.83 -2.53 -12.05
C ASN A 277 -1.23 -1.14 -11.56
N HIS A 278 -1.88 -0.32 -12.38
CA HIS A 278 -2.29 1.03 -11.99
C HIS A 278 -3.46 0.99 -11.00
N PHE A 279 -4.38 0.03 -11.15
CA PHE A 279 -5.48 -0.13 -10.20
C PHE A 279 -4.97 -0.53 -8.81
N ASN A 280 -3.94 -1.37 -8.72
CA ASN A 280 -3.33 -1.70 -7.43
C ASN A 280 -2.77 -0.45 -6.72
N PHE A 281 -2.14 0.48 -7.46
CA PHE A 281 -1.66 1.72 -6.86
C PHE A 281 -2.81 2.62 -6.39
N MET A 282 -3.87 2.77 -7.19
CA MET A 282 -5.07 3.51 -6.80
C MET A 282 -5.71 2.92 -5.54
N ASN A 283 -5.83 1.59 -5.50
CA ASN A 283 -6.34 0.84 -4.35
C ASN A 283 -5.47 1.13 -3.13
N HIS A 284 -4.16 0.86 -3.17
CA HIS A 284 -3.27 0.98 -1.99
C HIS A 284 -3.20 2.40 -1.42
N ASN A 285 -3.47 3.42 -2.22
CA ASN A 285 -3.48 4.82 -1.79
C ASN A 285 -4.88 5.34 -1.44
N ASN A 286 -5.88 4.46 -1.32
CA ASN A 286 -7.25 4.79 -0.92
C ASN A 286 -7.90 5.87 -1.80
N LEU A 287 -7.54 5.92 -3.09
CA LEU A 287 -8.07 6.92 -4.03
C LEU A 287 -9.47 6.56 -4.53
N TRP A 288 -9.84 5.29 -4.49
CA TRP A 288 -11.18 4.80 -4.82
C TRP A 288 -11.56 3.58 -3.97
N ASP A 289 -12.84 3.24 -3.98
CA ASP A 289 -13.40 2.07 -3.30
C ASP A 289 -13.32 0.79 -4.16
N GLU A 290 -13.90 -0.29 -3.65
CA GLU A 290 -13.94 -1.60 -4.32
C GLU A 290 -14.78 -1.61 -5.61
N ASP A 291 -15.67 -0.63 -5.75
CA ASP A 291 -16.50 -0.40 -6.93
C ASP A 291 -15.86 0.63 -7.87
N PHE A 292 -14.60 1.01 -7.64
CA PHE A 292 -13.85 1.98 -8.45
C PHE A 292 -14.51 3.37 -8.48
N ASN A 293 -15.29 3.74 -7.47
CA ASN A 293 -15.72 5.12 -7.23
C ASN A 293 -14.68 5.84 -6.39
N LEU A 294 -14.43 7.12 -6.67
CA LEU A 294 -13.51 7.89 -5.84
C LEU A 294 -14.00 7.93 -4.39
N THR A 295 -13.07 7.71 -3.46
CA THR A 295 -13.30 7.98 -2.04
C THR A 295 -13.35 9.50 -1.82
N PRO A 296 -13.80 9.97 -0.64
CA PRO A 296 -13.67 11.38 -0.25
C PRO A 296 -12.23 11.90 -0.39
N LEU A 297 -11.22 11.07 -0.08
CA LEU A 297 -9.80 11.39 -0.28
C LEU A 297 -9.45 11.54 -1.76
N GLY A 298 -9.87 10.57 -2.59
CA GLY A 298 -9.62 10.61 -4.04
C GLY A 298 -10.30 11.77 -4.75
N GLN A 299 -11.53 12.11 -4.35
CA GLN A 299 -12.24 13.27 -4.87
C GLN A 299 -11.49 14.56 -4.54
N ARG A 300 -11.05 14.72 -3.29
CA ARG A 300 -10.24 15.88 -2.89
C ARG A 300 -8.90 15.95 -3.61
N PHE A 301 -8.26 14.80 -3.85
CA PHE A 301 -7.03 14.75 -4.64
C PHE A 301 -7.23 15.35 -6.03
N VAL A 302 -8.33 14.98 -6.72
CA VAL A 302 -8.69 15.55 -8.03
C VAL A 302 -8.88 17.07 -7.95
N GLU A 303 -9.69 17.55 -7.01
CA GLU A 303 -9.99 18.97 -6.83
C GLU A 303 -8.71 19.80 -6.60
N ARG A 304 -7.82 19.29 -5.73
CA ARG A 304 -6.55 19.95 -5.42
C ARG A 304 -5.54 19.87 -6.56
N TYR A 305 -5.53 18.77 -7.31
CA TYR A 305 -4.70 18.65 -8.50
C TYR A 305 -5.09 19.71 -9.54
N GLU A 306 -6.39 19.83 -9.82
CA GLU A 306 -6.92 20.82 -10.78
C GLU A 306 -6.64 22.26 -10.34
N ALA A 307 -6.81 22.57 -9.05
CA ALA A 307 -6.50 23.89 -8.50
C ALA A 307 -5.01 24.27 -8.62
N ASN A 308 -4.11 23.28 -8.72
CA ASN A 308 -2.67 23.47 -8.79
C ASN A 308 -2.07 23.16 -10.18
N ILE A 309 -2.88 23.01 -11.23
CA ILE A 309 -2.43 22.53 -12.55
C ILE A 309 -1.28 23.36 -13.16
N ASN A 310 -1.18 24.64 -12.79
CA ASN A 310 -0.14 25.56 -13.26
C ASN A 310 1.15 25.53 -12.42
N PHE A 311 1.22 24.67 -11.40
CA PHE A 311 2.34 24.56 -10.46
C PHE A 311 2.81 23.09 -10.38
N PRO A 312 3.62 22.62 -11.35
CA PRO A 312 4.02 21.21 -11.47
C PRO A 312 4.59 20.61 -10.17
N GLU A 313 5.38 21.38 -9.43
CA GLU A 313 5.94 20.97 -8.14
C GLU A 313 4.86 20.65 -7.10
N LYS A 314 3.76 21.41 -7.09
CA LYS A 314 2.64 21.15 -6.19
C LYS A 314 1.88 19.89 -6.57
N LEU A 315 1.77 19.58 -7.86
CA LEU A 315 1.11 18.36 -8.34
C LEU A 315 1.82 17.10 -7.83
N VAL A 316 3.16 17.12 -7.87
CA VAL A 316 3.98 16.04 -7.32
C VAL A 316 3.79 15.93 -5.81
N ASP A 317 3.78 17.07 -5.11
CA ASP A 317 3.59 17.12 -3.66
C ASP A 317 2.18 16.64 -3.23
N GLU A 318 1.13 16.86 -4.02
CA GLU A 318 -0.22 16.32 -3.74
C GLU A 318 -0.23 14.78 -3.69
N MET A 319 0.38 14.12 -4.68
CA MET A 319 0.48 12.66 -4.65
C MET A 319 1.46 12.16 -3.60
N ALA A 320 2.57 12.87 -3.36
CA ALA A 320 3.57 12.47 -2.37
C ALA A 320 2.99 12.47 -0.94
N GLN A 321 2.13 13.44 -0.60
CA GLN A 321 1.39 13.47 0.68
C GLN A 321 0.60 12.17 0.90
N ILE A 322 -0.20 11.78 -0.08
CA ILE A 322 -1.05 10.58 -0.02
C ILE A 322 -0.18 9.32 0.04
N LEU A 323 0.84 9.23 -0.81
CA LEU A 323 1.76 8.10 -0.86
C LEU A 323 2.47 7.86 0.47
N LEU A 324 2.93 8.92 1.12
CA LEU A 324 3.65 8.83 2.39
C LEU A 324 2.76 8.26 3.50
N VAL A 325 1.48 8.68 3.57
CA VAL A 325 0.57 8.31 4.66
C VAL A 325 -0.32 7.10 4.34
N GLU A 326 -1.11 7.17 3.28
CA GLU A 326 -2.00 6.07 2.86
C GLU A 326 -1.20 4.93 2.25
N GLY A 327 -0.24 5.25 1.38
CA GLY A 327 0.65 4.26 0.77
C GLY A 327 1.72 3.70 1.71
N LYS A 328 1.78 4.14 2.97
CA LYS A 328 2.74 3.71 4.01
C LYS A 328 4.23 3.90 3.65
N HIS A 329 4.54 4.74 2.67
CA HIS A 329 5.95 4.96 2.29
C HIS A 329 6.74 5.70 3.36
N HIS A 330 6.10 6.49 4.22
CA HIS A 330 6.78 7.10 5.36
C HIS A 330 7.30 6.03 6.32
N ASN A 331 6.48 5.02 6.66
CA ASN A 331 6.87 3.90 7.52
C ASN A 331 8.01 3.11 6.88
N LEU A 332 7.89 2.79 5.59
CA LEU A 332 8.95 2.10 4.85
C LEU A 332 10.28 2.87 4.85
N ILE A 333 10.23 4.19 4.70
CA ILE A 333 11.43 5.03 4.71
C ILE A 333 12.09 5.03 6.09
N GLU A 334 11.32 5.22 7.16
CA GLU A 334 11.86 5.20 8.53
C GLU A 334 12.45 3.84 8.88
N GLU A 335 11.81 2.74 8.47
CA GLU A 335 12.34 1.40 8.66
C GLU A 335 13.65 1.18 7.90
N ILE A 336 13.75 1.63 6.64
CA ILE A 336 15.02 1.57 5.89
C ILE A 336 16.12 2.38 6.59
N LYS A 337 15.79 3.55 7.15
CA LYS A 337 16.74 4.39 7.90
C LYS A 337 17.24 3.66 9.14
N GLU A 338 16.35 3.03 9.90
CA GLU A 338 16.68 2.22 11.09
C GLU A 338 17.58 1.04 10.72
N ILE A 339 17.20 0.25 9.71
CA ILE A 339 18.01 -0.87 9.22
C ILE A 339 19.40 -0.39 8.77
N THR A 340 19.46 0.78 8.12
CA THR A 340 20.72 1.36 7.66
C THR A 340 21.58 1.83 8.82
N SER A 341 21.01 2.42 9.87
CA SER A 341 21.77 2.83 11.06
C SER A 341 22.34 1.65 11.83
N ASP A 342 21.66 0.50 11.78
CA ASP A 342 22.11 -0.74 12.44
C ASP A 342 23.06 -1.57 11.56
N CYS A 343 23.37 -1.11 10.34
CA CYS A 343 24.21 -1.82 9.39
C CYS A 343 25.69 -1.77 9.79
N ASN A 344 26.17 -2.87 10.37
CA ASN A 344 27.57 -3.04 10.75
C ASN A 344 28.45 -3.69 9.67
N ASP A 345 27.91 -3.96 8.47
CA ASP A 345 28.65 -4.54 7.34
C ASP A 345 29.22 -3.44 6.42
N PRO A 346 30.55 -3.20 6.43
CA PRO A 346 31.17 -2.16 5.60
C PRO A 346 31.07 -2.47 4.10
N ASP A 347 31.00 -3.75 3.72
CA ASP A 347 30.89 -4.15 2.33
C ASP A 347 29.51 -3.83 1.76
N ALA A 348 28.46 -3.96 2.59
CA ALA A 348 27.11 -3.54 2.24
C ALA A 348 27.08 -2.04 1.94
N LEU A 349 27.66 -1.20 2.81
CA LEU A 349 27.65 0.27 2.64
C LEU A 349 28.53 0.78 1.48
N LYS A 350 29.40 -0.06 0.91
CA LYS A 350 30.21 0.27 -0.27
C LYS A 350 29.61 -0.20 -1.59
N ASN A 351 28.58 -1.04 -1.56
CA ASN A 351 28.00 -1.64 -2.76
C ASN A 351 26.46 -1.68 -2.68
N GLN A 352 25.78 -0.98 -3.60
CA GLN A 352 24.31 -0.88 -3.61
C GLN A 352 23.61 -2.24 -3.67
N GLU A 353 24.13 -3.21 -4.42
CA GLU A 353 23.54 -4.55 -4.52
C GLU A 353 23.62 -5.28 -3.18
N LYS A 354 24.79 -5.25 -2.53
CA LYS A 354 24.98 -5.81 -1.18
C LYS A 354 24.10 -5.09 -0.15
N TYR A 355 24.04 -3.76 -0.19
CA TYR A 355 23.16 -2.96 0.66
C TYR A 355 21.68 -3.33 0.50
N LEU A 356 21.17 -3.39 -0.73
CA LEU A 356 19.78 -3.77 -0.99
C LEU A 356 19.48 -5.20 -0.54
N LYS A 357 20.45 -6.12 -0.68
CA LYS A 357 20.33 -7.47 -0.16
C LYS A 357 20.27 -7.51 1.37
N PHE A 358 21.12 -6.72 2.04
CA PHE A 358 21.09 -6.57 3.50
C PHE A 358 19.73 -6.03 3.98
N VAL A 359 19.25 -4.93 3.37
CA VAL A 359 17.93 -4.35 3.67
C VAL A 359 16.83 -5.37 3.43
N TYR A 360 16.85 -6.10 2.32
CA TYR A 360 15.87 -7.16 2.05
C TYR A 360 15.86 -8.24 3.13
N GLN A 361 17.04 -8.73 3.53
CA GLN A 361 17.17 -9.78 4.55
C GLN A 361 16.61 -9.33 5.89
N GLU A 362 16.90 -8.09 6.29
CA GLU A 362 16.42 -7.56 7.56
C GLU A 362 14.91 -7.29 7.54
N MET A 363 14.38 -6.72 6.45
CA MET A 363 12.92 -6.58 6.25
C MET A 363 12.22 -7.95 6.28
N ASN A 364 12.82 -8.97 5.67
CA ASN A 364 12.26 -10.33 5.64
C ASN A 364 12.29 -10.96 7.04
N ARG A 365 13.38 -10.77 7.79
CA ARG A 365 13.51 -11.22 9.18
C ARG A 365 12.42 -10.60 10.07
N ARG A 366 12.09 -9.33 9.85
CA ARG A 366 11.00 -8.59 10.50
C ARG A 366 9.59 -9.00 10.02
N GLY A 367 9.47 -9.77 8.93
CA GLY A 367 8.18 -10.21 8.36
C GLY A 367 7.52 -9.19 7.44
N HIS A 368 8.26 -8.19 6.97
CA HIS A 368 7.74 -7.08 6.17
C HIS A 368 7.93 -7.27 4.65
N VAL A 369 8.51 -8.40 4.24
CA VAL A 369 8.57 -8.82 2.85
C VAL A 369 7.37 -9.70 2.53
N ALA A 370 6.51 -9.25 1.62
CA ALA A 370 5.41 -10.08 1.15
C ALA A 370 5.92 -11.17 0.21
N THR A 371 6.00 -12.40 0.73
CA THR A 371 6.23 -13.58 -0.08
C THR A 371 4.90 -14.26 -0.42
N ASN A 372 4.82 -14.89 -1.60
CA ASN A 372 3.76 -15.83 -1.92
C ASN A 372 4.41 -17.12 -2.42
N PRO A 373 4.49 -18.17 -1.59
CA PRO A 373 5.20 -19.41 -1.94
C PRO A 373 4.56 -20.12 -3.15
N ASN A 374 3.29 -19.85 -3.44
CA ASN A 374 2.57 -20.44 -4.57
C ASN A 374 2.79 -19.69 -5.89
N LYS A 375 3.45 -18.53 -5.88
CA LYS A 375 3.66 -17.71 -7.07
C LYS A 375 5.06 -17.95 -7.63
N LYS A 376 5.15 -18.49 -8.85
CA LYS A 376 6.41 -18.46 -9.62
C LYS A 376 6.78 -17.00 -9.89
N THR A 377 7.86 -16.53 -9.29
CA THR A 377 8.49 -15.26 -9.64
C THR A 377 9.35 -15.48 -10.88
N SER A 378 9.02 -14.78 -11.97
CA SER A 378 9.87 -14.68 -13.16
C SER A 378 10.41 -13.26 -13.27
N GLY A 379 11.73 -13.12 -13.35
CA GLY A 379 12.43 -11.84 -13.54
C GLY A 379 13.14 -11.33 -12.28
N ASP A 380 14.37 -10.85 -12.47
CA ASP A 380 15.31 -10.40 -11.43
C ASP A 380 15.09 -8.93 -11.06
N ARG A 381 13.87 -8.54 -10.69
CA ARG A 381 13.68 -7.16 -10.23
C ARG A 381 14.34 -6.99 -8.87
N GLU A 382 15.39 -6.18 -8.81
CA GLU A 382 16.03 -5.79 -7.54
C GLU A 382 14.99 -5.25 -6.55
N TYR A 383 15.14 -5.60 -5.28
CA TYR A 383 14.30 -5.11 -4.20
C TYR A 383 14.30 -3.57 -4.16
N LEU A 384 13.12 -2.97 -4.00
CA LEU A 384 12.90 -1.51 -3.99
C LEU A 384 13.32 -0.75 -5.26
N GLN A 385 13.57 -1.42 -6.39
CA GLN A 385 13.99 -0.75 -7.63
C GLN A 385 12.98 0.30 -8.09
N SER A 386 11.67 0.02 -7.96
CA SER A 386 10.60 0.94 -8.35
C SER A 386 10.42 2.05 -7.32
N GLU A 387 10.41 1.67 -6.06
CA GLU A 387 10.20 2.57 -4.92
C GLU A 387 11.29 3.65 -4.89
N LYS A 388 12.55 3.27 -5.13
CA LYS A 388 13.67 4.22 -5.27
C LYS A 388 13.45 5.25 -6.38
N GLN A 389 12.95 4.82 -7.54
CA GLN A 389 12.68 5.73 -8.66
C GLN A 389 11.52 6.67 -8.33
N LEU A 390 10.45 6.15 -7.71
CA LEU A 390 9.31 6.92 -7.24
C LEU A 390 9.73 8.02 -6.27
N TRP A 391 10.46 7.65 -5.21
CA TRP A 391 10.98 8.62 -4.24
C TRP A 391 11.82 9.69 -4.91
N GLY A 392 12.60 9.29 -5.93
CA GLY A 392 13.39 10.23 -6.72
C GLY A 392 12.57 11.19 -7.55
N ARG A 393 11.46 10.73 -8.17
CA ARG A 393 10.52 11.59 -8.91
C ARG A 393 9.80 12.57 -7.97
N MET A 394 9.56 12.17 -6.73
CA MET A 394 8.91 12.99 -5.71
C MET A 394 9.88 13.88 -4.89
N GLY A 395 11.18 13.72 -5.07
CA GLY A 395 12.21 14.46 -4.32
C GLY A 395 12.31 14.05 -2.84
N LEU A 396 11.88 12.82 -2.51
CA LEU A 396 11.90 12.25 -1.15
C LEU A 396 13.24 11.61 -0.80
N ILE A 397 14.02 11.20 -1.81
CA ILE A 397 15.37 10.64 -1.66
C ILE A 397 16.39 11.55 -2.33
N LYS A 398 17.54 11.74 -1.68
CA LYS A 398 18.65 12.54 -2.20
C LYS A 398 19.44 11.76 -3.24
N LYS A 399 20.17 12.50 -4.06
CA LYS A 399 21.02 11.96 -5.12
C LYS A 399 22.45 12.46 -4.93
N PRO A 400 23.47 11.58 -4.86
CA PRO A 400 24.86 12.03 -4.92
C PRO A 400 25.22 12.54 -6.33
N ASN A 401 24.51 12.07 -7.36
CA ASN A 401 24.65 12.52 -8.75
C ASN A 401 23.36 12.21 -9.53
N PRO A 402 23.16 12.78 -10.74
CA PRO A 402 21.88 12.67 -11.46
C PRO A 402 21.37 11.25 -11.73
N SER A 403 22.28 10.26 -11.84
CA SER A 403 21.98 8.88 -12.24
C SER A 403 21.95 7.88 -11.08
N ARG A 404 22.28 8.27 -9.86
CA ARG A 404 22.36 7.38 -8.70
C ARG A 404 21.64 7.95 -7.49
N TYR A 405 21.21 7.06 -6.60
CA TYR A 405 20.57 7.38 -5.31
C TYR A 405 21.38 6.85 -4.10
N PHE A 406 22.30 5.92 -4.33
CA PHE A 406 23.12 5.28 -3.30
C PHE A 406 24.35 6.13 -2.99
N PHE A 407 24.52 6.50 -1.72
CA PHE A 407 25.69 7.18 -1.19
C PHE A 407 26.67 6.15 -0.62
N LEU A 408 27.94 6.25 -1.03
CA LEU A 408 29.00 5.42 -0.47
C LEU A 408 29.10 5.66 1.05
N ASP A 409 29.29 4.57 1.78
CA ASP A 409 29.44 4.51 3.23
C ASP A 409 28.21 4.98 4.04
N GLN A 410 27.09 5.30 3.37
CA GLN A 410 25.89 5.85 4.00
C GLN A 410 24.58 5.17 3.56
N GLY A 411 24.56 4.50 2.40
CA GLY A 411 23.33 3.89 1.89
C GLY A 411 22.39 4.90 1.23
N PHE A 412 21.09 4.77 1.45
CA PHE A 412 20.10 5.74 0.96
C PHE A 412 19.90 6.88 1.96
N ILE A 413 19.97 8.12 1.45
CA ILE A 413 19.74 9.32 2.25
C ILE A 413 18.42 9.96 1.82
N PHE A 414 17.50 10.09 2.77
CA PHE A 414 16.18 10.69 2.54
C PHE A 414 16.16 12.20 2.82
N ASN A 415 15.14 12.87 2.28
CA ASN A 415 14.90 14.29 2.49
C ASN A 415 13.90 14.51 3.62
N ASP A 416 14.35 14.31 4.87
CA ASP A 416 13.50 14.33 6.06
C ASP A 416 12.68 15.62 6.16
N GLN A 417 13.31 16.79 5.94
CA GLN A 417 12.61 18.08 5.96
C GLN A 417 11.42 18.12 4.99
N LYS A 418 11.57 17.56 3.78
CA LYS A 418 10.48 17.49 2.81
C LYS A 418 9.44 16.45 3.22
N ILE A 419 9.88 15.28 3.67
CA ILE A 419 8.99 14.19 4.10
C ILE A 419 8.10 14.66 5.25
N ASP A 420 8.68 15.22 6.32
CA ASP A 420 7.95 15.69 7.49
C ASP A 420 6.92 16.76 7.10
N LYS A 421 7.33 17.74 6.29
CA LYS A 421 6.42 18.78 5.78
C LYS A 421 5.26 18.18 4.96
N LEU A 422 5.52 17.18 4.12
CA LEU A 422 4.48 16.53 3.33
C LEU A 422 3.54 15.70 4.22
N VAL A 423 4.06 14.99 5.21
CA VAL A 423 3.25 14.25 6.18
C VAL A 423 2.35 15.22 6.96
N GLU A 424 2.86 16.35 7.44
CA GLU A 424 2.05 17.39 8.08
C GLU A 424 0.98 17.95 7.13
N ASN A 425 1.37 18.27 5.90
CA ASN A 425 0.43 18.77 4.88
C ASN A 425 -0.67 17.75 4.58
N PHE A 426 -0.38 16.44 4.60
CA PHE A 426 -1.40 15.42 4.42
C PHE A 426 -2.51 15.57 5.47
N TYR A 427 -2.17 15.65 6.76
CA TYR A 427 -3.20 15.78 7.80
C TYR A 427 -3.95 17.10 7.73
N LYS A 428 -3.28 18.18 7.29
CA LYS A 428 -3.93 19.47 7.05
C LYS A 428 -4.91 19.43 5.87
N ASN A 429 -4.56 18.74 4.79
CA ASN A 429 -5.31 18.78 3.54
C ASN A 429 -6.32 17.63 3.39
N TYR A 430 -6.07 16.48 4.02
CA TYR A 430 -6.83 15.24 3.85
C TYR A 430 -7.25 14.59 5.18
N GLY A 431 -6.75 15.05 6.34
CA GLY A 431 -6.93 14.35 7.62
C GLY A 431 -8.37 14.22 8.12
N ASP A 432 -9.27 15.12 7.71
CA ASP A 432 -10.71 15.11 7.97
C ASP A 432 -11.44 14.07 7.11
N VAL A 433 -11.16 14.00 5.80
CA VAL A 433 -11.79 13.01 4.88
C VAL A 433 -11.16 11.63 4.96
N ASN A 434 -9.95 11.54 5.49
CA ASN A 434 -9.27 10.28 5.74
C ASN A 434 -9.61 9.69 7.11
N SER A 435 -10.25 10.48 7.99
CA SER A 435 -10.67 9.93 9.26
C SER A 435 -11.71 8.84 8.99
N LYS A 436 -11.39 7.59 9.35
CA LYS A 436 -12.35 6.47 9.44
C LYS A 436 -13.53 6.76 10.41
N LEU A 437 -13.62 7.98 10.93
CA LEU A 437 -14.80 8.53 11.59
C LEU A 437 -15.85 8.75 10.49
N THR A 438 -16.77 7.80 10.41
CA THR A 438 -18.04 7.97 9.69
C THR A 438 -18.63 9.34 10.04
N PHE A 439 -18.64 10.27 9.09
CA PHE A 439 -19.48 11.46 9.19
C PHE A 439 -20.93 10.99 9.11
N ASP A 440 -21.61 11.05 10.25
CA ASP A 440 -23.05 10.91 10.35
C ASP A 440 -23.66 12.11 9.58
N GLN A 441 -24.06 11.90 8.33
CA GLN A 441 -24.82 12.89 7.56
C GLN A 441 -26.26 12.96 8.10
N ARG A 442 -26.44 13.44 9.33
CA ARG A 442 -27.74 13.83 9.91
C ARG A 442 -27.58 14.95 10.92
N SER A 443 -27.07 16.10 10.48
CA SER A 443 -27.35 17.37 11.15
C SER A 443 -27.05 18.55 10.22
N LEU A 444 -27.82 18.64 9.14
CA LEU A 444 -28.16 19.91 8.50
C LEU A 444 -29.68 19.90 8.35
N ASN A 445 -30.35 20.39 9.39
CA ASN A 445 -31.66 21.02 9.24
C ASN A 445 -31.41 22.49 8.90
#